data_AF-A0A419FK57-F1
#
_entry.id   AF-A0A419FK57-F1
#
_cell.length_a   1.000
_cell.length_b   1.000
_cell.length_c   1.000
_cell.angle_alpha   90.00
_cell.angle_beta   90.00
_cell.angle_gamma   90.00
#
_symmetry.space_group_name_H-M   'P 1'
#
loop_
_entity.id
_entity.type
_entity.pdbx_description
1 polymer ?
#
loop_
_entity_poly.entity_id
_entity_poly.type
_entity_poly.pdbx_seq_one_letter_code
_entity_poly.pdbx_strand_id
1 'polypeptide(L)'
;MINKTKWLSGLAVVAVLGSAATPMIASAHSSEGGERTSQSVKAPTKIGASGALATALGVEPAVLEAAVKAALEATPKPTGEEKKDPTARETYRTAFEASLAAELGVTIEQLSAAIDSLKGEHRDRDKHEKILGRKLADALGVTPDALAEAVKAARGAVPRLTGEEKKDPAAREAYIAALEAAIAEHLGITVEAFNAAQETVKAELQTKKSERREAAAEKAKEHFLQVLNRLVEANVITQSQADEILAQYNLGGEERAQIVKRLRSLLHEQKRQNRDERRDGRREEKRERRDEKRGQNKPALERLQKQDRGDD
;
A
#
# COMPACT_ATOMS: atom_id res chain seq x y z
N MET A 1 -2.67 25.58 -33.19
CA MET A 1 -4.11 25.47 -32.86
C MET A 1 -4.45 24.03 -32.50
N ILE A 2 -5.28 23.82 -31.48
CA ILE A 2 -6.04 22.59 -31.12
C ILE A 2 -5.33 21.52 -30.24
N ASN A 3 -5.44 21.74 -28.93
CA ASN A 3 -6.04 20.89 -27.88
C ASN A 3 -5.77 19.36 -27.70
N LYS A 4 -5.31 19.08 -26.46
CA LYS A 4 -5.89 18.21 -25.40
C LYS A 4 -5.97 16.68 -25.60
N THR A 5 -5.24 15.98 -24.73
CA THR A 5 -5.74 14.78 -24.02
C THR A 5 -5.18 14.76 -22.60
N LYS A 6 -5.90 15.39 -21.67
CA LYS A 6 -5.80 15.14 -20.22
C LYS A 6 -7.23 15.00 -19.72
N TRP A 7 -7.75 13.79 -19.80
CA TRP A 7 -9.02 13.38 -19.24
C TRP A 7 -8.72 12.52 -18.00
N LEU A 8 -9.50 12.69 -16.93
CA LEU A 8 -9.44 11.96 -15.64
C LEU A 8 -8.44 12.45 -14.57
N SER A 9 -8.64 13.68 -14.09
CA SER A 9 -8.22 14.09 -12.73
C SER A 9 -9.24 15.09 -12.14
N GLY A 10 -10.53 14.75 -12.26
CA GLY A 10 -11.66 15.64 -11.97
C GLY A 10 -11.97 15.83 -10.48
N LEU A 11 -11.71 14.82 -9.67
CA LEU A 11 -11.84 14.88 -8.21
C LEU A 11 -10.44 14.57 -7.66
N ALA A 12 -9.60 15.58 -7.39
CA ALA A 12 -8.38 15.40 -6.60
C ALA A 12 -8.17 16.48 -5.52
N VAL A 13 -9.10 17.43 -5.35
CA VAL A 13 -8.82 18.70 -4.66
C VAL A 13 -9.71 18.96 -3.44
N VAL A 14 -10.89 18.34 -3.33
CA VAL A 14 -11.68 18.49 -2.09
C VAL A 14 -10.95 17.80 -0.91
N ALA A 15 -10.18 16.74 -1.17
CA ALA A 15 -9.32 16.12 -0.16
C ALA A 15 -8.02 16.90 0.16
N VAL A 16 -7.58 17.81 -0.73
CA VAL A 16 -6.39 18.66 -0.50
C VAL A 16 -6.77 19.96 0.20
N LEU A 17 -7.99 20.46 -0.02
CA LEU A 17 -8.56 21.62 0.66
C LEU A 17 -8.71 21.42 2.18
N GLY A 18 -8.90 20.19 2.65
CA GLY A 18 -8.96 19.85 4.09
C GLY A 18 -7.66 19.36 4.72
N SER A 19 -6.55 19.22 3.97
CA SER A 19 -5.30 18.58 4.46
C SER A 19 -4.15 19.55 4.70
N ALA A 20 -4.41 20.86 4.84
CA ALA A 20 -3.36 21.87 5.06
C ALA A 20 -3.19 22.33 6.52
N ALA A 21 -4.05 21.90 7.46
CA ALA A 21 -3.99 22.32 8.86
C ALA A 21 -3.89 21.12 9.81
N THR A 22 -2.73 20.47 9.87
CA THR A 22 -2.31 19.72 11.06
C THR A 22 -1.12 20.45 11.66
N PRO A 23 -1.22 21.04 12.86
CA PRO A 23 -0.03 21.52 13.56
C PRO A 23 0.83 20.31 13.93
N MET A 24 2.04 20.23 13.38
CA MET A 24 3.07 19.35 13.93
C MET A 24 3.44 19.89 15.31
N ILE A 25 3.05 19.14 16.34
CA ILE A 25 3.61 19.28 17.69
C ILE A 25 5.07 18.85 17.61
N ALA A 26 5.98 19.82 17.55
CA ALA A 26 7.41 19.59 17.71
C ALA A 26 7.69 19.34 19.20
N SER A 27 7.87 18.08 19.58
CA SER A 27 8.46 17.72 20.87
C SER A 27 9.98 17.89 20.74
N ALA A 28 10.52 18.88 21.45
CA ALA A 28 11.94 19.07 21.62
C ALA A 28 12.46 18.07 22.66
N HIS A 29 13.23 17.08 22.22
CA HIS A 29 14.15 16.36 23.08
C HIS A 29 15.58 16.60 22.60
N SER A 30 16.32 17.36 23.41
CA SER A 30 17.77 17.34 23.43
C SER A 30 18.26 15.98 23.93
N SER A 31 19.21 15.37 23.22
CA SER A 31 20.29 14.64 23.88
C SER A 31 21.53 14.62 22.98
N GLU A 32 22.61 15.13 23.54
CA GLU A 32 23.97 15.15 23.01
C GLU A 32 24.55 13.74 22.80
N GLY A 33 25.55 13.67 21.90
CA GLY A 33 26.71 12.80 22.09
C GLY A 33 26.66 11.42 21.44
N GLY A 34 27.27 11.29 20.25
CA GLY A 34 27.63 9.98 19.70
C GLY A 34 28.03 10.03 18.23
N GLU A 35 29.28 10.43 17.95
CA GLU A 35 29.90 10.28 16.64
C GLU A 35 29.90 8.79 16.21
N ARG A 36 29.15 8.47 15.17
CA ARG A 36 29.43 7.32 14.29
C ARG A 36 29.18 7.70 12.84
N THR A 37 30.28 7.75 12.11
CA THR A 37 30.34 7.78 10.65
C THR A 37 29.54 6.62 10.06
N SER A 38 28.44 6.95 9.37
CA SER A 38 27.82 6.03 8.40
C SER A 38 27.03 6.83 7.37
N GLN A 39 27.09 6.34 6.14
CA GLN A 39 26.85 7.07 4.90
C GLN A 39 25.49 7.74 4.83
N SER A 40 25.51 8.98 4.32
CA SER A 40 24.37 9.74 3.83
C SER A 40 23.57 8.94 2.80
N VAL A 41 22.51 8.26 3.23
CA VAL A 41 21.42 7.86 2.34
C VAL A 41 20.48 9.06 2.27
N LYS A 42 20.57 9.81 1.17
CA LYS A 42 19.60 10.86 0.83
C LYS A 42 18.19 10.27 0.90
N ALA A 43 17.33 10.90 1.70
CA ALA A 43 15.91 10.60 1.78
C ALA A 43 15.26 10.66 0.40
N PRO A 44 14.27 9.79 0.08
CA PRO A 44 13.66 9.78 -1.24
C PRO A 44 12.84 11.06 -1.47
N THR A 45 13.29 11.83 -2.45
CA THR A 45 12.53 12.85 -3.16
C THR A 45 11.21 12.27 -3.67
N LYS A 46 10.13 13.07 -3.61
CA LYS A 46 8.77 12.73 -4.05
C LYS A 46 8.77 11.78 -5.25
N ILE A 47 8.41 10.53 -5.00
CA ILE A 47 8.37 9.46 -5.99
C ILE A 47 7.15 9.73 -6.89
N GLY A 48 7.38 10.24 -8.10
CA GLY A 48 6.34 10.31 -9.14
C GLY A 48 5.89 8.91 -9.56
N ALA A 49 4.82 8.79 -10.35
CA ALA A 49 4.28 7.50 -10.80
C ALA A 49 5.36 6.56 -11.39
N SER A 50 6.36 7.11 -12.09
CA SER A 50 7.52 6.37 -12.61
C SER A 50 8.39 5.77 -11.49
N GLY A 51 8.64 6.50 -10.40
CA GLY A 51 9.44 5.98 -9.30
C GLY A 51 8.72 4.91 -8.47
N ALA A 52 7.38 4.96 -8.41
CA ALA A 52 6.58 3.94 -7.72
C ALA A 52 6.60 2.62 -8.52
N LEU A 53 6.56 2.72 -9.85
CA LEU A 53 6.70 1.59 -10.76
C LEU A 53 8.12 1.01 -10.74
N ALA A 54 9.16 1.86 -10.66
CA ALA A 54 10.54 1.42 -10.49
C ALA A 54 10.71 0.64 -9.17
N THR A 55 10.12 1.13 -8.08
CA THR A 55 10.14 0.47 -6.77
C THR A 55 9.40 -0.87 -6.80
N ALA A 56 8.22 -0.92 -7.44
CA ALA A 56 7.42 -2.15 -7.56
C ALA A 56 8.10 -3.24 -8.39
N LEU A 57 8.91 -2.84 -9.39
CA LEU A 57 9.68 -3.76 -10.22
C LEU A 57 11.09 -4.07 -9.66
N GLY A 58 11.52 -3.37 -8.61
CA GLY A 58 12.87 -3.51 -8.06
C GLY A 58 13.96 -2.99 -8.99
N VAL A 59 13.63 -2.05 -9.88
CA VAL A 59 14.54 -1.48 -10.88
C VAL A 59 14.91 -0.04 -10.49
N GLU A 60 16.11 0.41 -10.85
CA GLU A 60 16.50 1.80 -10.64
C GLU A 60 15.63 2.74 -11.50
N PRO A 61 15.16 3.90 -10.97
CA PRO A 61 14.35 4.84 -11.72
C PRO A 61 14.95 5.29 -13.06
N ALA A 62 16.27 5.46 -13.14
CA ALA A 62 16.97 5.85 -14.37
C ALA A 62 16.90 4.75 -15.45
N VAL A 63 17.00 3.48 -15.04
CA VAL A 63 16.86 2.32 -15.94
C VAL A 63 15.43 2.22 -16.45
N LEU A 64 14.44 2.47 -15.60
CA LEU A 64 13.04 2.50 -16.03
C LEU A 64 12.77 3.63 -17.03
N GLU A 65 13.31 4.83 -16.80
CA GLU A 65 13.14 5.95 -17.74
C GLU A 65 13.79 5.65 -19.10
N ALA A 66 14.97 5.03 -19.11
CA ALA A 66 15.65 4.60 -20.32
C ALA A 66 14.83 3.53 -21.07
N ALA A 67 14.32 2.51 -20.36
CA ALA A 67 13.50 1.45 -20.93
C ALA A 67 12.16 1.97 -21.48
N VAL A 68 11.53 2.93 -20.79
CA VAL A 68 10.31 3.60 -21.29
C VAL A 68 10.59 4.37 -22.57
N LYS A 69 11.72 5.08 -22.63
CA LYS A 69 12.11 5.80 -23.85
C LYS A 69 12.37 4.83 -25.01
N ALA A 70 13.13 3.77 -24.78
CA ALA A 70 13.40 2.73 -25.77
C ALA A 70 12.09 2.07 -26.26
N ALA A 71 11.18 1.72 -25.35
CA ALA A 71 9.88 1.16 -25.69
C ALA A 71 9.00 2.13 -26.50
N LEU A 72 9.05 3.43 -26.21
CA LEU A 72 8.33 4.45 -26.99
C LEU A 72 8.92 4.68 -28.39
N GLU A 73 10.22 4.46 -28.57
CA GLU A 73 10.89 4.52 -29.87
C GLU A 73 10.63 3.25 -30.68
N ALA A 74 10.57 2.10 -30.02
CA ALA A 74 10.27 0.80 -30.63
C ALA A 74 8.79 0.63 -31.01
N THR A 75 7.88 1.39 -30.39
CA THR A 75 6.44 1.29 -30.65
C THR A 75 5.88 2.50 -31.40
N PRO A 76 5.44 2.32 -32.66
CA PRO A 76 4.87 3.41 -33.44
C PRO A 76 3.56 3.86 -32.81
N LYS A 77 3.47 5.15 -32.47
CA LYS A 77 2.25 5.73 -31.90
C LYS A 77 1.14 5.75 -32.95
N PRO A 78 -0.10 5.37 -32.61
CA PRO A 78 -1.23 5.47 -33.52
C PRO A 78 -1.44 6.93 -33.93
N THR A 79 -1.77 7.17 -35.21
CA THR A 79 -1.93 8.52 -35.78
C THR A 79 -3.35 8.74 -36.30
N GLY A 80 -3.77 10.00 -36.41
CA GLY A 80 -5.06 10.36 -37.01
C GLY A 80 -6.27 9.62 -36.44
N GLU A 81 -6.96 8.87 -37.29
CA GLU A 81 -8.18 8.12 -36.97
C GLU A 81 -7.93 6.85 -36.14
N GLU A 82 -6.74 6.26 -36.22
CA GLU A 82 -6.34 5.10 -35.40
C GLU A 82 -6.36 5.44 -33.91
N LYS A 83 -6.12 6.71 -33.57
CA LYS A 83 -6.26 7.17 -32.19
C LYS A 83 -7.69 7.08 -31.69
N LYS A 84 -8.73 6.96 -32.53
CA LYS A 84 -10.13 6.85 -32.11
C LYS A 84 -10.60 5.39 -32.10
N ASP A 85 -9.91 4.50 -32.80
CA ASP A 85 -10.20 3.07 -32.81
C ASP A 85 -9.73 2.41 -31.50
N PRO A 86 -10.64 1.78 -30.72
CA PRO A 86 -10.26 1.04 -29.51
C PRO A 86 -9.28 -0.10 -29.79
N THR A 87 -9.38 -0.76 -30.95
CA THR A 87 -8.56 -1.91 -31.31
C THR A 87 -7.11 -1.50 -31.56
N ALA A 88 -6.91 -0.41 -32.32
CA ALA A 88 -5.59 0.16 -32.55
C ALA A 88 -4.92 0.65 -31.25
N ARG A 89 -5.70 1.21 -30.31
CA ARG A 89 -5.18 1.61 -28.98
C ARG A 89 -4.73 0.42 -28.14
N GLU A 90 -5.51 -0.66 -28.15
CA GLU A 90 -5.19 -1.88 -27.41
C GLU A 90 -3.95 -2.55 -28.00
N THR A 91 -3.87 -2.64 -29.33
CA THR A 91 -2.70 -3.17 -30.04
C THR A 91 -1.43 -2.38 -29.71
N TYR A 92 -1.50 -1.05 -29.76
CA TYR A 92 -0.38 -0.19 -29.36
C TYR A 92 0.03 -0.43 -27.90
N ARG A 93 -0.95 -0.54 -27.00
CA ARG A 93 -0.70 -0.76 -25.58
C ARG A 93 -0.02 -2.10 -25.33
N THR A 94 -0.50 -3.18 -25.94
CA THR A 94 0.09 -4.51 -25.82
C THR A 94 1.50 -4.54 -26.39
N ALA A 95 1.74 -3.90 -27.53
CA ALA A 95 3.08 -3.78 -28.12
C ALA A 95 4.02 -2.99 -27.20
N PHE A 96 3.55 -1.90 -26.60
CA PHE A 96 4.32 -1.07 -25.68
C PHE A 96 4.66 -1.81 -24.38
N GLU A 97 3.68 -2.49 -23.78
CA GLU A 97 3.89 -3.30 -22.56
C GLU A 97 4.86 -4.47 -22.82
N ALA A 98 4.78 -5.11 -24.00
CA ALA A 98 5.73 -6.15 -24.39
C ALA A 98 7.16 -5.62 -24.58
N SER A 99 7.31 -4.49 -25.27
CA SER A 99 8.62 -3.85 -25.46
C SER A 99 9.21 -3.38 -24.13
N LEU A 100 8.40 -2.79 -23.25
CA LEU A 100 8.84 -2.34 -21.93
C LEU A 100 9.26 -3.50 -21.04
N ALA A 101 8.51 -4.62 -21.07
CA ALA A 101 8.86 -5.83 -20.34
C ALA A 101 10.19 -6.41 -20.82
N ALA A 102 10.42 -6.45 -22.14
CA ALA A 102 11.67 -6.91 -22.73
C ALA A 102 12.88 -6.04 -22.31
N GLU A 103 12.75 -4.71 -22.38
CA GLU A 103 13.80 -3.76 -21.98
C GLU A 103 14.13 -3.83 -20.48
N LEU A 104 13.14 -4.13 -19.64
CA LEU A 104 13.30 -4.25 -18.19
C LEU A 104 13.74 -5.65 -17.75
N GLY A 105 13.78 -6.63 -18.66
CA GLY A 105 14.05 -8.03 -18.32
C GLY A 105 13.01 -8.66 -17.39
N VAL A 106 11.78 -8.14 -17.39
CA VAL A 106 10.67 -8.65 -16.58
C VAL A 106 9.65 -9.35 -17.47
N THR A 107 8.84 -10.22 -16.88
CA THR A 107 7.70 -10.79 -17.60
C THR A 107 6.56 -9.78 -17.73
N ILE A 108 5.75 -9.91 -18.78
CA ILE A 108 4.55 -9.07 -18.97
C ILE A 108 3.62 -9.19 -17.75
N GLU A 109 3.52 -10.38 -17.14
CA GLU A 109 2.71 -10.61 -15.94
C GLU A 109 3.23 -9.84 -14.71
N GLN A 110 4.54 -9.77 -14.51
CA GLN A 110 5.15 -8.98 -13.44
C GLN A 110 4.92 -7.48 -13.65
N LEU A 111 5.07 -7.01 -14.90
CA LEU A 111 4.79 -5.63 -15.27
C LEU A 111 3.31 -5.29 -15.07
N SER A 112 2.39 -6.15 -15.50
CA SER A 112 0.95 -5.94 -15.31
C SER A 112 0.55 -5.97 -13.84
N ALA A 113 1.10 -6.88 -13.04
CA ALA A 113 0.85 -6.95 -11.60
C ALA A 113 1.35 -5.70 -10.85
N ALA A 114 2.53 -5.19 -11.23
CA ALA A 114 3.07 -3.95 -10.68
C ALA A 114 2.23 -2.73 -11.10
N ILE A 115 1.76 -2.67 -12.34
CA ILE A 115 0.85 -1.62 -12.81
C ILE A 115 -0.50 -1.70 -12.08
N ASP A 116 -1.04 -2.91 -11.88
CA ASP A 116 -2.34 -3.11 -11.25
C ASP A 116 -2.33 -2.83 -9.74
N SER A 117 -1.22 -3.10 -9.05
CA SER A 117 -1.06 -2.68 -7.64
C SER A 117 -1.08 -1.15 -7.50
N LEU A 118 -0.41 -0.44 -8.41
CA LEU A 118 -0.44 1.03 -8.48
C LEU A 118 -1.82 1.58 -8.86
N LYS A 119 -2.54 0.90 -9.77
CA LYS A 119 -3.95 1.25 -10.06
C LYS A 119 -4.86 1.03 -8.85
N GLY A 120 -4.57 0.06 -7.99
CA GLY A 120 -5.28 -0.16 -6.73
C GLY A 120 -5.27 1.07 -5.83
N GLU A 121 -4.09 1.67 -5.62
CA GLU A 121 -3.94 2.90 -4.84
C GLU A 121 -4.71 4.08 -5.44
N HIS A 122 -4.69 4.23 -6.76
CA HIS A 122 -5.47 5.25 -7.46
C HIS A 122 -6.99 5.02 -7.35
N ARG A 123 -7.45 3.77 -7.47
CA ARG A 123 -8.87 3.41 -7.32
C ARG A 123 -9.40 3.71 -5.93
N ASP A 124 -8.61 3.49 -4.89
CA ASP A 124 -9.06 3.76 -3.53
C ASP A 124 -9.10 5.26 -3.21
N ARG A 125 -8.21 6.04 -3.82
CA ARG A 125 -8.29 7.51 -3.79
C ARG A 125 -9.54 8.03 -4.50
N ASP A 126 -9.84 7.52 -5.69
CA ASP A 126 -11.03 7.91 -6.46
C ASP A 126 -12.33 7.56 -5.73
N LYS A 127 -12.39 6.40 -5.06
CA LYS A 127 -13.53 6.03 -4.21
C LYS A 127 -13.68 6.99 -3.04
N HIS A 128 -12.59 7.31 -2.34
CA HIS A 128 -12.64 8.20 -1.19
C HIS A 128 -13.14 9.58 -1.60
N GLU A 129 -12.67 10.11 -2.72
CA GLU A 129 -13.10 11.44 -3.15
C GLU A 129 -14.54 11.49 -3.64
N LYS A 130 -15.02 10.43 -4.31
CA LYS A 130 -16.45 10.31 -4.63
C LYS A 130 -17.33 10.27 -3.39
N ILE A 131 -16.89 9.59 -2.33
CA ILE A 131 -17.61 9.55 -1.05
C ILE A 131 -17.64 10.92 -0.38
N LEU A 132 -16.51 11.66 -0.38
CA LEU A 132 -16.43 13.01 0.16
C LEU A 132 -17.29 13.99 -0.63
N GLY A 133 -17.22 13.97 -1.96
CA GLY A 133 -18.04 14.79 -2.83
C GLY A 133 -19.53 14.54 -2.63
N ARG A 134 -19.93 13.27 -2.45
CA ARG A 134 -21.33 12.92 -2.14
C ARG A 134 -21.78 13.47 -0.80
N LYS A 135 -20.98 13.28 0.27
CA LYS A 135 -21.29 13.83 1.60
C LYS A 135 -21.41 15.35 1.60
N LEU A 136 -20.54 16.03 0.85
CA LEU A 136 -20.60 17.49 0.72
C LEU A 136 -21.84 17.92 -0.07
N ALA A 137 -22.19 17.21 -1.15
CA ALA A 137 -23.41 17.46 -1.91
C ALA A 137 -24.66 17.26 -1.04
N ASP A 138 -24.72 16.16 -0.27
CA ASP A 138 -25.80 15.86 0.66
C ASP A 138 -25.92 16.95 1.75
N ALA A 139 -24.79 17.41 2.32
CA ALA A 139 -24.77 18.48 3.33
C ALA A 139 -25.22 19.84 2.78
N LEU A 140 -25.00 20.09 1.49
CA LEU A 140 -25.43 21.30 0.78
C LEU A 140 -26.83 21.19 0.18
N GLY A 141 -27.46 20.01 0.22
CA GLY A 141 -28.74 19.76 -0.42
C GLY A 141 -28.70 19.84 -1.96
N VAL A 142 -27.52 19.69 -2.57
CA VAL A 142 -27.32 19.74 -4.03
C VAL A 142 -27.07 18.34 -4.59
N THR A 143 -27.27 18.16 -5.90
CA THR A 143 -26.90 16.88 -6.53
C THR A 143 -25.38 16.78 -6.67
N PRO A 144 -24.79 15.56 -6.54
CA PRO A 144 -23.36 15.37 -6.74
C PRO A 144 -22.86 15.86 -8.10
N ASP A 145 -23.69 15.74 -9.14
CA ASP A 145 -23.37 16.20 -10.49
C ASP A 145 -23.33 17.74 -10.58
N ALA A 146 -24.26 18.43 -9.92
CA ALA A 146 -24.25 19.90 -9.84
C ALA A 146 -22.99 20.41 -9.11
N LEU A 147 -22.63 19.77 -8.00
CA LEU A 147 -21.38 20.07 -7.28
C LEU A 147 -20.15 19.80 -8.16
N ALA A 148 -20.13 18.70 -8.91
CA ALA A 148 -19.02 18.37 -9.80
C ALA A 148 -18.85 19.38 -10.94
N GLU A 149 -19.96 19.83 -11.55
CA GLU A 149 -19.93 20.87 -12.57
C GLU A 149 -19.53 22.23 -12.00
N ALA A 150 -20.00 22.60 -10.80
CA ALA A 150 -19.57 23.82 -10.12
C ALA A 150 -18.06 23.83 -9.83
N VAL A 151 -17.51 22.71 -9.33
CA VAL A 151 -16.06 22.55 -9.11
C VAL A 151 -15.28 22.66 -10.42
N LYS A 152 -15.79 22.05 -11.50
CA LYS A 152 -15.16 22.09 -12.82
C LYS A 152 -15.17 23.50 -13.40
N ALA A 153 -16.27 24.24 -13.23
CA ALA A 153 -16.40 25.62 -13.67
C ALA A 153 -15.50 26.56 -12.87
N ALA A 154 -15.47 26.44 -11.54
CA ALA A 154 -14.56 27.19 -10.66
C ALA A 154 -13.09 26.99 -11.03
N ARG A 155 -12.67 25.77 -11.38
CA ARG A 155 -11.30 25.50 -11.87
C ARG A 155 -10.99 26.10 -13.23
N GLY A 156 -12.01 26.33 -14.05
CA GLY A 156 -11.86 27.04 -15.31
C GLY A 156 -11.70 28.55 -15.10
N ALA A 157 -12.35 29.09 -14.07
CA ALA A 157 -12.33 30.51 -13.73
C ALA A 157 -11.09 30.93 -12.92
N VAL A 158 -10.66 30.12 -11.94
CA VAL A 158 -9.56 30.47 -11.04
C VAL A 158 -8.20 30.12 -11.67
N PRO A 159 -7.27 31.10 -11.82
CA PRO A 159 -5.93 30.86 -12.34
C PRO A 159 -5.17 29.83 -11.50
N ARG A 160 -4.46 28.91 -12.15
CA ARG A 160 -3.66 27.90 -11.46
C ARG A 160 -2.40 28.53 -10.87
N LEU A 161 -2.10 28.18 -9.63
CA LEU A 161 -0.84 28.53 -8.97
C LEU A 161 0.38 28.05 -9.79
N THR A 162 1.36 28.93 -9.91
CA THR A 162 2.70 28.67 -10.44
C THR A 162 3.51 27.80 -9.48
N GLY A 163 4.69 27.33 -9.91
CA GLY A 163 5.54 26.46 -9.09
C GLY A 163 6.04 27.11 -7.80
N GLU A 164 6.24 28.43 -7.81
CA GLU A 164 6.73 29.20 -6.68
C GLU A 164 5.60 29.57 -5.71
N GLU A 165 4.45 30.00 -6.23
CA GLU A 165 3.25 30.27 -5.42
C GLU A 165 2.73 29.01 -4.73
N LYS A 166 2.96 27.83 -5.33
CA LYS A 166 2.70 26.56 -4.65
C LYS A 166 3.58 26.33 -3.44
N LYS A 167 4.66 27.06 -3.19
CA LYS A 167 5.47 26.87 -1.97
C LYS A 167 5.06 27.83 -0.86
N ASP A 168 4.42 28.94 -1.22
CA ASP A 168 3.91 29.93 -0.29
C ASP A 168 2.56 29.48 0.31
N PRO A 169 2.45 29.35 1.65
CA PRO A 169 1.17 29.02 2.29
C PRO A 169 0.10 30.10 2.04
N ALA A 170 0.46 31.39 2.02
CA ALA A 170 -0.50 32.47 1.84
C ALA A 170 -1.12 32.45 0.42
N ALA A 171 -0.29 32.25 -0.61
CA ALA A 171 -0.78 32.09 -1.98
C ALA A 171 -1.68 30.85 -2.15
N ARG A 172 -1.41 29.76 -1.42
CA ARG A 172 -2.29 28.58 -1.41
C ARG A 172 -3.64 28.87 -0.77
N GLU A 173 -3.66 29.52 0.38
CA GLU A 173 -4.90 29.90 1.07
C GLU A 173 -5.75 30.84 0.21
N ALA A 174 -5.14 31.83 -0.45
CA ALA A 174 -5.83 32.72 -1.36
C ALA A 174 -6.45 31.98 -2.57
N TYR A 175 -5.71 31.04 -3.17
CA TYR A 175 -6.23 30.21 -4.27
C TYR A 175 -7.39 29.30 -3.82
N ILE A 176 -7.30 28.76 -2.61
CA ILE A 176 -8.36 27.96 -1.99
C ILE A 176 -9.61 28.83 -1.82
N ALA A 177 -9.49 29.99 -1.16
CA ALA A 177 -10.61 30.89 -0.95
C ALA A 177 -11.27 31.34 -2.27
N ALA A 178 -10.48 31.59 -3.31
CA ALA A 178 -10.99 31.93 -4.64
C ALA A 178 -11.78 30.78 -5.29
N LEU A 179 -11.31 29.53 -5.13
CA LEU A 179 -12.06 28.36 -5.61
C LEU A 179 -13.37 28.17 -4.84
N GLU A 180 -13.35 28.33 -3.51
CA GLU A 180 -14.54 28.20 -2.68
C GLU A 180 -15.60 29.25 -3.01
N ALA A 181 -15.16 30.51 -3.20
CA ALA A 181 -16.03 31.58 -3.65
C ALA A 181 -16.67 31.28 -5.02
N ALA A 182 -15.89 30.83 -6.00
CA ALA A 182 -16.40 30.49 -7.32
C ALA A 182 -17.34 29.27 -7.32
N ILE A 183 -17.10 28.28 -6.45
CA ILE A 183 -18.01 27.13 -6.29
C ILE A 183 -19.33 27.59 -5.65
N ALA A 184 -19.26 28.41 -4.60
CA ALA A 184 -20.43 28.94 -3.92
C ALA A 184 -21.30 29.77 -4.86
N GLU A 185 -20.65 30.65 -5.66
CA GLU A 185 -21.30 31.43 -6.71
C GLU A 185 -22.02 30.54 -7.73
N HIS A 186 -21.34 29.51 -8.25
CA HIS A 186 -21.94 28.58 -9.22
C HIS A 186 -23.12 27.78 -8.67
N LEU A 187 -23.12 27.49 -7.36
CA LEU A 187 -24.19 26.75 -6.69
C LEU A 187 -25.30 27.67 -6.18
N GLY A 188 -25.14 28.99 -6.27
CA GLY A 188 -26.09 29.97 -5.74
C GLY A 188 -26.20 29.94 -4.21
N ILE A 189 -25.13 29.55 -3.52
CA ILE A 189 -25.06 29.50 -2.04
C ILE A 189 -24.07 30.54 -1.52
N THR A 190 -24.15 30.86 -0.24
CA THR A 190 -23.13 31.72 0.39
C THR A 190 -21.85 30.93 0.65
N VAL A 191 -20.71 31.63 0.65
CA VAL A 191 -19.42 31.03 1.03
C VAL A 191 -19.45 30.50 2.46
N GLU A 192 -20.17 31.17 3.35
CA GLU A 192 -20.39 30.73 4.73
C GLU A 192 -21.14 29.39 4.79
N ALA A 193 -22.21 29.23 4.00
CA ALA A 193 -22.95 27.97 3.93
C ALA A 193 -22.08 26.84 3.36
N PHE A 194 -21.27 27.14 2.35
CA PHE A 194 -20.32 26.17 1.79
C PHE A 194 -19.29 25.72 2.83
N ASN A 195 -18.69 26.67 3.56
CA ASN A 195 -17.70 26.39 4.59
C ASN A 195 -18.30 25.63 5.79
N ALA A 196 -19.51 25.99 6.21
CA ALA A 196 -20.22 25.27 7.27
C ALA A 196 -20.50 23.80 6.90
N ALA A 197 -20.88 23.53 5.65
CA ALA A 197 -21.08 22.17 5.16
C ALA A 197 -19.75 21.39 5.11
N GLN A 198 -18.64 22.04 4.69
CA GLN A 198 -17.32 21.41 4.75
C GLN A 198 -16.93 21.04 6.19
N GLU A 199 -17.11 21.94 7.15
CA GLU A 199 -16.77 21.68 8.56
C GLU A 199 -17.59 20.54 9.16
N THR A 200 -18.87 20.45 8.80
CA THR A 200 -19.73 19.33 9.22
C THR A 200 -19.23 18.00 8.67
N VAL A 201 -18.88 17.96 7.37
CA VAL A 201 -18.30 16.76 6.75
C VAL A 201 -16.96 16.39 7.38
N LYS A 202 -16.09 17.37 7.68
CA LYS A 202 -14.81 17.15 8.38
C LYS A 202 -15.04 16.57 9.78
N ALA A 203 -15.95 17.14 10.56
CA ALA A 203 -16.28 16.67 11.90
C ALA A 203 -16.78 15.22 11.87
N GLU A 204 -17.73 14.88 10.99
CA GLU A 204 -18.21 13.50 10.82
C GLU A 204 -17.09 12.52 10.46
N LEU A 205 -16.14 12.93 9.61
CA LEU A 205 -15.02 12.08 9.22
C LEU A 205 -14.05 11.86 10.37
N GLN A 206 -13.82 12.87 11.19
CA GLN A 206 -13.00 12.73 12.41
C GLN A 206 -13.67 11.77 13.39
N THR A 207 -14.99 11.89 13.61
CA THR A 207 -15.75 10.96 14.46
C THR A 207 -15.68 9.54 13.92
N LYS A 208 -15.93 9.33 12.61
CA LYS A 208 -15.79 7.99 12.00
C LYS A 208 -14.37 7.45 12.07
N LYS A 209 -13.36 8.33 12.02
CA LYS A 209 -11.95 7.95 12.15
C LYS A 209 -11.61 7.55 13.59
N SER A 210 -12.13 8.25 14.60
CA SER A 210 -11.95 7.86 16.01
C SER A 210 -12.67 6.54 16.31
N GLU A 211 -13.91 6.37 15.87
CA GLU A 211 -14.67 5.10 15.99
C GLU A 211 -13.91 3.93 15.35
N ARG A 212 -13.36 4.12 14.14
CA ARG A 212 -12.55 3.09 13.48
C ARG A 212 -11.27 2.78 14.24
N ARG A 213 -10.64 3.79 14.86
CA ARG A 213 -9.45 3.60 15.68
C ARG A 213 -9.75 2.85 16.96
N GLU A 214 -10.87 3.15 17.63
CA GLU A 214 -11.35 2.40 18.79
C GLU A 214 -11.68 0.96 18.42
N ALA A 215 -12.49 0.74 17.38
CA ALA A 215 -12.83 -0.61 16.93
C ALA A 215 -11.58 -1.41 16.49
N ALA A 216 -10.58 -0.75 15.88
CA ALA A 216 -9.31 -1.39 15.56
C ALA A 216 -8.48 -1.70 16.82
N ALA A 217 -8.52 -0.84 17.84
CA ALA A 217 -7.86 -1.07 19.11
C ALA A 217 -8.49 -2.23 19.88
N GLU A 218 -9.82 -2.35 19.89
CA GLU A 218 -10.55 -3.48 20.46
C GLU A 218 -10.19 -4.78 19.76
N LYS A 219 -10.29 -4.84 18.43
CA LYS A 219 -9.88 -6.03 17.65
C LYS A 219 -8.42 -6.40 17.87
N ALA A 220 -7.53 -5.41 17.99
CA ALA A 220 -6.14 -5.66 18.30
C ALA A 220 -5.97 -6.25 19.72
N LYS A 221 -6.75 -5.79 20.70
CA LYS A 221 -6.76 -6.35 22.06
C LYS A 221 -7.32 -7.77 22.09
N GLU A 222 -8.40 -8.05 21.37
CA GLU A 222 -8.95 -9.41 21.23
C GLU A 222 -7.93 -10.37 20.61
N HIS A 223 -7.30 -9.98 19.50
CA HIS A 223 -6.24 -10.77 18.87
C HIS A 223 -5.04 -10.98 19.81
N PHE A 224 -4.69 -9.95 20.60
CA PHE A 224 -3.63 -10.05 21.59
C PHE A 224 -3.94 -11.07 22.69
N LEU A 225 -5.16 -11.06 23.22
CA LEU A 225 -5.64 -12.06 24.19
C LEU A 225 -5.60 -13.48 23.61
N GLN A 226 -6.05 -13.66 22.36
CA GLN A 226 -5.97 -14.95 21.68
C GLN A 226 -4.53 -15.46 21.55
N VAL A 227 -3.57 -14.57 21.30
CA VAL A 227 -2.15 -14.92 21.24
C VAL A 227 -1.62 -15.33 22.62
N LEU A 228 -1.97 -14.60 23.68
CA LEU A 228 -1.56 -14.94 25.04
C LEU A 228 -2.10 -16.30 25.47
N ASN A 229 -3.39 -16.57 25.24
CA ASN A 229 -4.00 -17.86 25.56
C ASN A 229 -3.29 -19.02 24.86
N ARG A 230 -2.94 -18.87 23.57
CA ARG A 230 -2.16 -19.90 22.84
C ARG A 230 -0.77 -20.15 23.43
N LEU A 231 -0.12 -19.11 23.95
CA LEU A 231 1.20 -19.25 24.59
C LEU A 231 1.10 -19.93 25.95
N VAL A 232 0.03 -19.66 26.71
CA VAL A 232 -0.27 -20.36 27.97
C VAL A 232 -0.60 -21.82 27.70
N GLU A 233 -1.47 -22.13 26.73
CA GLU A 233 -1.82 -23.51 26.34
C GLU A 233 -0.59 -24.32 25.89
N ALA A 234 0.37 -23.66 25.23
CA ALA A 234 1.63 -24.27 24.83
C ALA A 234 2.67 -24.34 25.96
N ASN A 235 2.33 -23.93 27.18
CA ASN A 235 3.23 -23.84 28.34
C ASN A 235 4.49 -22.98 28.09
N VAL A 236 4.43 -22.03 27.16
CA VAL A 236 5.55 -21.12 26.85
C VAL A 236 5.64 -20.02 27.91
N ILE A 237 4.48 -19.58 28.41
CA ILE A 237 4.36 -18.61 29.51
C ILE A 237 3.34 -19.10 30.53
N THR A 238 3.44 -18.62 31.77
CA THR A 238 2.44 -18.90 32.82
C THR A 238 1.24 -17.96 32.72
N GLN A 239 0.10 -18.32 33.32
CA GLN A 239 -1.07 -17.44 33.38
C GLN A 239 -0.75 -16.09 34.03
N SER A 240 0.03 -16.10 35.11
CA SER A 240 0.47 -14.86 35.78
C SER A 240 1.31 -13.96 34.87
N GLN A 241 2.17 -14.53 34.01
CA GLN A 241 2.93 -13.77 33.03
C GLN A 241 2.03 -13.20 31.93
N ALA A 242 1.02 -13.94 31.49
CA ALA A 242 0.05 -13.46 30.51
C ALA A 242 -0.75 -12.26 31.06
N ASP A 243 -1.17 -12.32 32.32
CA ASP A 243 -1.89 -11.22 32.98
C ASP A 243 -1.02 -9.97 33.14
N GLU A 244 0.26 -10.14 33.51
CA GLU A 244 1.24 -9.05 33.57
C GLU A 244 1.45 -8.41 32.19
N ILE A 245 1.63 -9.22 31.15
CA ILE A 245 1.79 -8.76 29.77
C ILE A 245 0.54 -8.00 29.30
N LEU A 246 -0.66 -8.45 29.69
CA LEU A 246 -1.91 -7.77 29.39
C LEU A 246 -2.03 -6.43 30.12
N ALA A 247 -1.62 -6.37 31.38
CA ALA A 247 -1.60 -5.13 32.15
C ALA A 247 -0.68 -4.09 31.49
N GLN A 248 0.53 -4.50 31.10
CA GLN A 248 1.48 -3.63 30.40
C GLN A 248 0.97 -3.24 28.98
N TYR A 249 0.27 -4.12 28.27
CA TYR A 249 -0.35 -3.79 26.98
C TYR A 249 -1.40 -2.67 27.11
N ASN A 250 -2.14 -2.64 28.23
CA ASN A 250 -3.15 -1.61 28.49
C ASN A 250 -2.55 -0.24 28.86
N LEU A 251 -1.29 -0.17 29.29
CA LEU A 251 -0.59 1.11 29.54
C LEU A 251 -0.33 1.90 28.23
N GLY A 252 -0.34 1.21 27.08
CA GLY A 252 -0.21 1.83 25.76
C GLY A 252 1.21 2.27 25.42
N GLY A 253 1.34 3.21 24.47
CA GLY A 253 2.62 3.84 24.13
C GLY A 253 3.71 2.90 23.58
N GLU A 254 4.97 3.20 23.93
CA GLU A 254 6.15 2.44 23.50
C GLU A 254 6.22 1.05 24.14
N GLU A 255 5.74 0.91 25.38
CA GLU A 255 5.71 -0.38 26.10
C GLU A 255 4.90 -1.43 25.35
N ARG A 256 3.72 -1.03 24.85
CA ARG A 256 2.89 -1.88 23.97
C ARG A 256 3.68 -2.36 22.75
N ALA A 257 4.46 -1.49 22.11
CA ALA A 257 5.25 -1.85 20.94
C ALA A 257 6.38 -2.85 21.28
N GLN A 258 7.06 -2.64 22.41
CA GLN A 258 8.12 -3.54 22.89
C GLN A 258 7.57 -4.93 23.22
N ILE A 259 6.41 -4.99 23.88
CA ILE A 259 5.72 -6.25 24.23
C ILE A 259 5.30 -7.01 22.98
N VAL A 260 4.67 -6.34 22.02
CA VAL A 260 4.29 -6.95 20.75
C VAL A 260 5.52 -7.48 20.01
N LYS A 261 6.63 -6.75 20.02
CA LYS A 261 7.90 -7.20 19.43
C LYS A 261 8.45 -8.44 20.14
N ARG A 262 8.46 -8.45 21.49
CA ARG A 262 8.90 -9.59 22.30
C ARG A 262 8.05 -10.84 22.04
N LEU A 263 6.73 -10.70 22.04
CA LEU A 263 5.79 -11.79 21.75
C LEU A 263 5.97 -12.33 20.32
N ARG A 264 6.18 -11.43 19.35
CA ARG A 264 6.47 -11.84 17.97
C ARG A 264 7.75 -12.68 17.89
N SER A 265 8.80 -12.31 18.62
CA SER A 265 10.03 -13.12 18.69
C SER A 265 9.79 -14.49 19.28
N LEU A 266 9.03 -14.59 20.39
CA LEU A 266 8.68 -15.87 21.01
C LEU A 266 7.88 -16.77 20.06
N LEU A 267 6.89 -16.21 19.36
CA LEU A 267 6.10 -16.95 18.36
C LEU A 267 6.96 -17.45 17.18
N HIS A 268 7.94 -16.65 16.73
CA HIS A 268 8.84 -17.08 15.67
C HIS A 268 9.79 -18.19 16.11
N GLU A 269 10.29 -18.12 17.34
CA GLU A 269 11.15 -19.16 17.91
C GLU A 269 10.40 -20.48 18.05
N GLN A 270 9.18 -20.44 18.60
CA GLN A 270 8.32 -21.62 18.70
C GLN A 270 8.00 -22.23 17.31
N LYS A 271 7.72 -21.39 16.31
CA LYS A 271 7.53 -21.86 14.92
C LYS A 271 8.78 -22.49 14.32
N ARG A 272 9.97 -22.01 14.69
CA ARG A 272 11.25 -22.61 14.25
C ARG A 272 11.44 -23.98 14.88
N GLN A 273 11.27 -24.09 16.19
CA GLN A 273 11.35 -25.37 16.93
C GLN A 273 10.39 -26.41 16.33
N ASN A 274 9.11 -26.07 16.16
CA ASN A 274 8.12 -26.96 15.55
C ASN A 274 8.50 -27.37 14.11
N ARG A 275 9.17 -26.49 13.35
CA ARG A 275 9.61 -26.78 11.99
C ARG A 275 10.78 -27.75 11.99
N ASP A 276 11.71 -27.58 12.93
CA ASP A 276 12.88 -28.43 13.06
C ASP A 276 12.51 -29.82 13.57
N GLU A 277 11.63 -29.93 14.57
CA GLU A 277 11.04 -31.20 15.02
C GLU A 277 10.34 -31.95 13.88
N ARG A 278 9.51 -31.25 13.09
CA ARG A 278 8.87 -31.84 11.91
C ARG A 278 9.88 -32.29 10.86
N ARG A 279 11.00 -31.58 10.73
CA ARG A 279 12.06 -31.92 9.77
C ARG A 279 12.80 -33.17 10.23
N ASP A 280 13.08 -33.28 11.52
CA ASP A 280 13.79 -34.42 12.08
C ASP A 280 12.91 -35.66 12.16
N GLY A 281 11.63 -35.52 12.53
CA GLY A 281 10.65 -36.62 12.41
C GLY A 281 10.54 -37.14 10.97
N ARG A 282 10.49 -36.25 9.97
CA ARG A 282 10.53 -36.67 8.54
C ARG A 282 11.84 -37.34 8.12
N ARG A 283 12.95 -37.04 8.79
CA ARG A 283 14.25 -37.69 8.51
C ARG A 283 14.30 -39.07 9.14
N GLU A 284 13.78 -39.22 10.36
CA GLU A 284 13.67 -40.49 11.07
C GLU A 284 12.72 -41.44 10.35
N GLU A 285 11.52 -40.98 9.98
CA GLU A 285 10.57 -41.76 9.17
C GLU A 285 11.20 -42.23 7.84
N LYS A 286 12.01 -41.37 7.20
CA LYS A 286 12.76 -41.75 5.99
C LYS A 286 13.85 -42.78 6.26
N ARG A 287 14.48 -42.79 7.44
CA ARG A 287 15.47 -43.80 7.82
C ARG A 287 14.79 -45.13 8.08
N GLU A 288 13.72 -45.15 8.85
CA GLU A 288 12.91 -46.35 9.12
C GLU A 288 12.42 -46.99 7.81
N ARG A 289 11.83 -46.20 6.91
CA ARG A 289 11.41 -46.70 5.57
C ARG A 289 12.56 -47.27 4.73
N ARG A 290 13.80 -46.77 4.91
CA ARG A 290 14.98 -47.31 4.21
C ARG A 290 15.43 -48.62 4.84
N ASP A 291 15.39 -48.72 6.16
CA ASP A 291 15.79 -49.91 6.90
C ASP A 291 14.77 -51.05 6.74
N GLU A 292 13.47 -50.74 6.72
CA GLU A 292 12.40 -51.70 6.35
C GLU A 292 12.61 -52.27 4.93
N LYS A 293 12.87 -51.40 3.95
CA LYS A 293 13.17 -51.83 2.56
C LYS A 293 14.42 -52.70 2.48
N ARG A 294 15.46 -52.40 3.26
CA ARG A 294 16.67 -53.23 3.35
C ARG A 294 16.39 -54.59 3.99
N GLY A 295 15.55 -54.63 5.03
CA GLY A 295 15.10 -55.87 5.68
C GLY A 295 14.31 -56.78 4.73
N GLN A 296 13.39 -56.21 3.95
CA GLN A 296 12.58 -56.98 2.97
C GLN A 296 13.40 -57.51 1.79
N ASN A 297 14.48 -56.83 1.39
CA ASN A 297 15.33 -57.27 0.26
C ASN A 297 16.43 -58.28 0.65
N LYS A 298 16.75 -58.44 1.94
CA LYS A 298 17.72 -59.45 2.42
C LYS A 298 17.40 -60.90 1.96
N PRO A 299 16.16 -61.42 2.08
CA PRO A 299 15.88 -62.80 1.66
C PRO A 299 16.01 -63.03 0.15
N ALA A 300 15.90 -62.00 -0.69
CA ALA A 300 16.10 -62.14 -2.14
C ALA A 300 17.60 -62.30 -2.48
N LEU A 301 18.47 -61.54 -1.82
CA LEU A 301 19.93 -61.64 -1.99
C LEU A 301 20.49 -62.96 -1.44
N GLU A 302 19.98 -63.46 -0.31
CA GLU A 302 20.40 -64.76 0.22
C GLU A 302 19.93 -65.95 -0.64
N ARG A 303 18.79 -65.83 -1.35
CA ARG A 303 18.33 -66.86 -2.29
C ARG A 303 19.21 -66.92 -3.55
N LEU A 304 19.64 -65.77 -4.08
CA LEU A 304 20.57 -65.69 -5.20
C LEU A 304 21.94 -66.30 -4.85
N GLN A 305 22.47 -66.03 -3.65
CA GLN A 305 23.76 -66.61 -3.22
C GLN A 305 23.72 -68.11 -2.93
N LYS A 306 22.54 -68.69 -2.66
CA LYS A 306 22.38 -70.14 -2.50
C LYS A 306 22.20 -70.88 -3.83
N GLN A 307 21.74 -70.22 -4.89
CA GLN A 307 21.66 -70.82 -6.22
C GLN A 307 23.04 -70.95 -6.90
N ASP A 308 23.99 -70.05 -6.61
CA ASP A 308 25.36 -70.10 -7.17
C ASP A 308 26.32 -71.08 -6.48
N ARG A 309 25.89 -71.82 -5.43
CA ARG A 309 26.75 -72.75 -4.67
C ARG A 309 26.30 -74.20 -4.69
N GLY A 310 25.37 -74.55 -5.56
CA GLY A 310 24.85 -75.92 -5.67
C GLY A 310 24.95 -76.42 -7.10
N ASP A 311 26.17 -76.67 -7.57
CA ASP A 311 26.49 -77.55 -8.69
C ASP A 311 27.99 -77.91 -8.59
N ASP A 312 28.29 -78.95 -7.80
CA ASP A 312 29.50 -79.80 -7.88
C ASP A 312 29.12 -81.20 -7.36
#